data_AF-A0AAV5AZT6-F1
#
_entry.id   AF-A0AAV5AZT6-F1
#
_cell.length_a   1.000
_cell.length_b   1.000
_cell.length_c   1.000
_cell.angle_alpha   90.00
_cell.angle_beta   90.00
_cell.angle_gamma   90.00
#
_symmetry.space_group_name_H-M   'P 1'
#
loop_
_entity.id
_entity.type
_entity.pdbx_description
1 polymer ?
#
loop_
_entity_poly.entity_id
_entity_poly.type
_entity_poly.pdbx_seq_one_letter_code
_entity_poly.pdbx_strand_id
1 'polypeptide(L)'
;MKYLFLSFFFIIYNFCFSQVSTEMKWEKLYRGKIDSIVVVSHSGYTKETSLNIAELPEEQIFEKRQTVNLKKGNKLLRSLQKKCSFNKEYPLLNDVSDTFYFYKNGVEEMVLIFTFSTKGLSIYRKEEFIFAGKATLFLQRKIGKVLGYDIKKIERLNK
;
A
#
# COMPACT_ATOMS: atom_id res chain seq x y z
N MET A 1 -35.84 -14.23 -8.36
CA MET A 1 -34.98 -14.67 -7.23
C MET A 1 -33.47 -14.46 -7.43
N LYS A 2 -32.91 -14.46 -8.65
CA LYS A 2 -31.46 -14.23 -8.89
C LYS A 2 -30.92 -12.86 -8.44
N TYR A 3 -31.69 -11.78 -8.61
CA TYR A 3 -31.26 -10.42 -8.23
C TYR A 3 -31.15 -10.21 -6.71
N LEU A 4 -32.01 -10.87 -5.91
CA LEU A 4 -31.95 -10.80 -4.44
C LEU A 4 -30.71 -11.50 -3.87
N PHE A 5 -30.25 -12.57 -4.52
CA PHE A 5 -29.06 -13.33 -4.10
C PHE A 5 -27.76 -12.56 -4.37
N LEU A 6 -27.68 -11.83 -5.48
CA LEU A 6 -26.53 -10.99 -5.83
C LEU A 6 -26.40 -9.78 -4.88
N SER A 7 -27.53 -9.15 -4.54
CA SER A 7 -27.56 -8.04 -3.57
C SER A 7 -27.18 -8.51 -2.17
N PHE A 8 -27.66 -9.68 -1.74
CA PHE A 8 -27.27 -10.27 -0.45
C PHE A 8 -25.78 -10.61 -0.40
N PHE A 9 -25.21 -11.16 -1.48
CA PHE A 9 -23.78 -11.43 -1.56
C PHE A 9 -22.96 -10.15 -1.52
N PHE A 10 -23.38 -9.08 -2.23
CA PHE A 10 -22.74 -7.77 -2.13
C PHE A 10 -22.80 -7.19 -0.72
N ILE A 11 -23.95 -7.31 -0.03
CA ILE A 11 -24.10 -6.82 1.35
C ILE A 11 -23.22 -7.62 2.31
N ILE A 12 -23.19 -8.95 2.22
CA ILE A 12 -22.35 -9.81 3.07
C ILE A 12 -20.87 -9.55 2.78
N TYR A 13 -20.48 -9.40 1.51
CA TYR A 13 -19.11 -9.07 1.12
C TYR A 13 -18.70 -7.71 1.70
N ASN A 14 -19.51 -6.68 1.55
CA ASN A 14 -19.25 -5.36 2.16
C ASN A 14 -19.27 -5.41 3.70
N PHE A 15 -20.06 -6.28 4.33
CA PHE A 15 -20.13 -6.43 5.79
C PHE A 15 -18.93 -7.20 6.37
N CYS A 16 -18.45 -8.25 5.68
CA CYS A 16 -17.20 -8.92 6.05
C CYS A 16 -15.99 -7.99 5.88
N PHE A 17 -15.97 -7.15 4.85
CA PHE A 17 -14.90 -6.18 4.64
C PHE A 17 -15.00 -4.95 5.56
N SER A 18 -16.19 -4.56 6.02
CA SER A 18 -16.35 -3.48 7.00
C SER A 18 -15.84 -3.84 8.40
N GLN A 19 -15.66 -5.14 8.69
CA GLN A 19 -15.09 -5.62 9.95
C GLN A 19 -13.55 -5.54 10.02
N VAL A 20 -12.87 -5.34 8.88
CA VAL A 20 -11.43 -5.04 8.88
C VAL A 20 -11.27 -3.58 9.26
N SER A 21 -10.96 -3.33 10.54
CA SER A 21 -10.86 -1.98 11.09
C SER A 21 -9.96 -1.08 10.22
N THR A 22 -10.57 -0.03 9.65
CA THR A 22 -9.88 1.10 9.01
C THR A 22 -9.28 2.06 10.04
N GLU A 23 -9.39 1.76 11.33
CA GLU A 23 -8.81 2.56 12.40
C GLU A 23 -7.39 2.10 12.72
N MET A 24 -6.46 3.05 12.65
CA MET A 24 -5.06 2.83 12.95
C MET A 24 -4.85 2.44 14.43
N LYS A 25 -4.23 1.27 14.66
CA LYS A 25 -3.75 0.84 15.98
C LYS A 25 -2.42 1.54 16.34
N TRP A 26 -2.49 2.81 16.72
CA TRP A 26 -1.34 3.70 16.93
C TRP A 26 -0.33 3.24 17.99
N GLU A 27 -0.79 2.48 18.96
CA GLU A 27 -0.03 1.88 20.04
C GLU A 27 0.84 0.71 19.54
N LYS A 28 0.45 0.09 18.42
CA LYS A 28 1.14 -1.06 17.83
C LYS A 28 2.12 -0.66 16.74
N LEU A 29 1.94 0.53 16.15
CA LEU A 29 2.83 1.08 15.14
C LEU A 29 4.28 1.18 15.65
N TYR A 30 5.24 0.74 14.83
CA TYR A 30 6.65 0.74 15.21
C TYR A 30 7.20 2.17 15.43
N ARG A 31 7.81 2.39 16.60
CA ARG A 31 8.40 3.67 17.02
C ARG A 31 9.91 3.65 17.23
N GLY A 32 10.53 2.48 17.02
CA GLY A 32 11.96 2.28 17.24
C GLY A 32 12.84 2.86 16.14
N LYS A 33 14.13 2.52 16.21
CA LYS A 33 15.12 2.86 15.18
C LYS A 33 15.26 1.70 14.21
N ILE A 34 15.37 2.02 12.94
CA ILE A 34 15.69 1.07 11.86
C ILE A 34 17.15 1.24 11.43
N ASP A 35 17.75 0.20 10.88
CA ASP A 35 19.08 0.26 10.25
C ASP A 35 19.03 0.02 8.74
N SER A 36 17.98 -0.62 8.24
CA SER A 36 17.82 -0.92 6.83
C SER A 36 16.35 -0.95 6.42
N ILE A 37 16.12 -0.63 5.14
CA ILE A 37 14.81 -0.77 4.50
C ILE A 37 15.03 -1.39 3.13
N VAL A 38 14.25 -2.42 2.84
CA VAL A 38 14.17 -3.05 1.53
C VAL A 38 12.80 -2.75 0.94
N VAL A 39 12.77 -2.40 -0.34
CA VAL A 39 11.52 -2.24 -1.09
C VAL A 39 11.47 -3.33 -2.15
N VAL A 40 10.35 -4.02 -2.20
CA VAL A 40 9.98 -4.96 -3.25
C VAL A 40 8.82 -4.34 -4.02
N SER A 41 9.08 -3.93 -5.25
CA SER A 41 8.11 -3.33 -6.15
C SER A 41 7.60 -4.39 -7.11
N HIS A 42 6.29 -4.61 -7.13
CA HIS A 42 5.62 -5.38 -8.17
C HIS A 42 5.03 -4.40 -9.17
N SER A 43 5.44 -4.54 -10.43
CA SER A 43 4.95 -3.72 -11.54
C SER A 43 4.54 -4.62 -12.68
N GLY A 44 3.47 -4.32 -13.39
CA GLY A 44 3.02 -5.21 -14.44
C GLY A 44 1.62 -4.93 -14.94
N TYR A 45 1.12 -5.88 -15.70
CA TYR A 45 -0.19 -5.89 -16.32
C TYR A 45 -0.90 -7.17 -15.90
N THR A 46 -2.08 -7.05 -15.30
CA THR A 46 -2.99 -8.19 -15.09
C THR A 46 -4.23 -8.02 -15.94
N LYS A 47 -4.77 -9.12 -16.49
CA LYS A 47 -5.96 -9.06 -17.34
C LYS A 47 -7.16 -8.49 -16.58
N GLU A 48 -7.31 -8.88 -15.30
CA GLU A 48 -8.43 -8.50 -14.43
C GLU A 48 -8.52 -6.99 -14.15
N THR A 49 -7.37 -6.29 -14.10
CA THR A 49 -7.33 -4.86 -13.75
C THR A 49 -7.24 -3.93 -14.97
N SER A 50 -7.25 -4.50 -16.17
CA SER A 50 -7.03 -3.77 -17.41
C SER A 50 -8.29 -3.56 -18.24
N LEU A 51 -8.26 -2.54 -19.12
CA LEU A 51 -9.25 -2.41 -20.17
C LEU A 51 -9.21 -3.65 -21.06
N ASN A 52 -10.37 -4.23 -21.32
CA ASN A 52 -10.54 -5.43 -22.15
C ASN A 52 -10.28 -5.09 -23.63
N ILE A 53 -9.00 -4.87 -23.96
CA ILE A 53 -8.50 -4.57 -25.30
C ILE A 53 -7.89 -5.87 -25.84
N ALA A 54 -8.36 -6.32 -27.00
CA ALA A 54 -8.00 -7.61 -27.59
C ALA A 54 -6.50 -7.78 -27.96
N GLU A 55 -5.70 -6.71 -27.85
CA GLU A 55 -4.29 -6.65 -28.26
C GLU A 55 -3.29 -6.50 -27.09
N LEU A 56 -3.73 -6.59 -25.83
CA LEU A 56 -2.80 -6.54 -24.70
C LEU A 56 -1.92 -7.82 -24.65
N PRO A 57 -0.61 -7.69 -24.39
CA PRO A 57 0.29 -8.84 -24.24
C PRO A 57 -0.15 -9.74 -23.07
N GLU A 58 0.41 -10.95 -23.00
CA GLU A 58 0.17 -11.85 -21.86
C GLU A 58 0.41 -11.15 -20.52
N GLU A 59 -0.36 -11.55 -19.50
CA GLU A 59 -0.20 -11.06 -18.14
C GLU A 59 1.25 -11.22 -17.66
N GLN A 60 1.85 -10.11 -17.24
CA GLN A 60 3.25 -10.05 -16.86
C GLN A 60 3.39 -9.18 -15.62
N ILE A 61 3.91 -9.79 -14.55
CA ILE A 61 4.28 -9.12 -13.32
C ILE A 61 5.80 -9.23 -13.16
N PHE A 62 6.45 -8.08 -12.99
CA PHE A 62 7.87 -7.96 -12.72
C PHE A 62 8.08 -7.55 -11.27
N GLU A 63 9.02 -8.23 -10.62
CA GLU A 63 9.49 -7.89 -9.27
C GLU A 63 10.82 -7.13 -9.36
N LYS A 64 10.92 -6.00 -8.65
CA LYS A 64 12.16 -5.26 -8.47
C LYS A 64 12.45 -5.08 -6.99
N ARG A 65 13.66 -5.47 -6.56
CA ARG A 65 14.15 -5.24 -5.20
C ARG A 65 15.14 -4.10 -5.15
N GLN A 66 15.01 -3.22 -4.17
CA GLN A 66 15.96 -2.14 -3.94
C GLN A 66 16.12 -1.81 -2.46
N THR A 67 17.35 -1.51 -2.05
CA THR A 67 17.62 -0.96 -0.71
C THR A 67 17.39 0.55 -0.73
N VAL A 68 16.71 1.06 0.29
CA VAL A 68 16.46 2.49 0.43
C VAL A 68 17.56 3.13 1.27
N ASN A 69 18.01 4.31 0.85
CA ASN A 69 18.92 5.13 1.65
C ASN A 69 18.33 5.37 3.05
N LEU A 70 19.08 5.02 4.09
CA LEU A 70 18.63 5.04 5.49
C LEU A 70 18.08 6.41 5.94
N LYS A 71 18.63 7.53 5.44
CA LYS A 71 18.14 8.87 5.77
C LYS A 71 16.75 9.12 5.18
N LYS A 72 16.48 8.65 3.96
CA LYS A 72 15.14 8.70 3.34
C LYS A 72 14.18 7.77 4.07
N GLY A 73 14.65 6.56 4.41
CA GLY A 73 13.89 5.57 5.16
C GLY A 73 13.41 6.06 6.52
N ASN A 74 14.32 6.60 7.33
CA ASN A 74 13.98 7.18 8.63
C ASN A 74 12.97 8.33 8.53
N LYS A 75 13.05 9.14 7.47
CA LYS A 75 12.06 10.21 7.21
C LYS A 75 10.69 9.65 6.86
N LEU A 76 10.63 8.53 6.12
CA LEU A 76 9.37 7.84 5.83
C LEU A 76 8.77 7.26 7.11
N LEU A 77 9.55 6.54 7.92
CA LEU A 77 9.08 5.98 9.20
C LEU A 77 8.49 7.07 10.12
N ARG A 78 9.19 8.20 10.26
CA ARG A 78 8.69 9.36 11.02
C ARG A 78 7.43 9.97 10.43
N SER A 79 7.21 9.84 9.12
CA SER A 79 5.99 10.32 8.46
C SER A 79 4.83 9.37 8.72
N LEU A 80 5.04 8.06 8.71
CA LEU A 80 4.03 7.05 9.07
C LEU A 80 3.54 7.21 10.52
N GLN A 81 4.38 7.74 11.42
CA GLN A 81 4.01 8.01 12.81
C GLN A 81 3.13 9.26 13.00
N LYS A 82 2.84 10.02 11.93
CA LYS A 82 1.98 11.22 12.00
C LYS A 82 0.53 10.86 11.68
N LYS A 83 -0.40 11.34 12.52
CA LYS A 83 -1.84 11.15 12.32
C LYS A 83 -2.36 11.64 10.97
N CYS A 84 -1.80 12.73 10.43
CA CYS A 84 -2.18 13.30 9.14
C CYS A 84 -1.72 12.50 7.91
N SER A 85 -1.11 11.33 8.09
CA SER A 85 -0.61 10.50 6.99
C SER A 85 -1.66 9.59 6.37
N PHE A 86 -2.82 9.42 7.04
CA PHE A 86 -3.81 8.41 6.68
C PHE A 86 -5.21 9.00 6.55
N ASN A 87 -5.93 8.50 5.55
CA ASN A 87 -7.38 8.66 5.43
C ASN A 87 -8.04 7.33 5.79
N LYS A 88 -9.10 7.38 6.61
CA LYS A 88 -9.95 6.23 6.91
C LYS A 88 -10.86 5.97 5.71
N GLU A 89 -10.33 5.33 4.70
CA GLU A 89 -11.07 4.93 3.50
C GLU A 89 -10.54 3.58 3.03
N TYR A 90 -11.42 2.64 2.73
CA TYR A 90 -11.02 1.29 2.35
C TYR A 90 -10.17 1.32 1.07
N PRO A 91 -8.97 0.70 1.06
CA PRO A 91 -8.17 0.62 -0.14
C PRO A 91 -8.75 -0.43 -1.09
N LEU A 92 -8.87 -0.10 -2.37
CA LEU A 92 -9.12 -1.12 -3.38
C LEU A 92 -7.83 -1.96 -3.52
N LEU A 93 -7.97 -3.28 -3.42
CA LEU A 93 -6.87 -4.24 -3.58
C LEU A 93 -6.39 -4.19 -5.04
N ASN A 94 -5.07 -4.22 -5.24
CA ASN A 94 -4.46 -4.30 -6.56
C ASN A 94 -3.12 -5.03 -6.44
N ASP A 95 -2.82 -5.86 -7.42
CA ASP A 95 -1.63 -6.73 -7.45
C ASP A 95 -0.33 -5.94 -7.71
N VAL A 96 -0.44 -4.71 -8.24
CA VAL A 96 0.68 -3.80 -8.44
C VAL A 96 0.90 -2.94 -7.20
N SER A 97 1.94 -3.27 -6.41
CA SER A 97 2.25 -2.60 -5.14
C SER A 97 3.74 -2.51 -4.83
N ASP A 98 4.09 -1.51 -4.03
CA ASP A 98 5.40 -1.35 -3.40
C ASP A 98 5.32 -1.82 -1.95
N THR A 99 6.08 -2.87 -1.61
CA THR A 99 6.18 -3.40 -0.25
C THR A 99 7.50 -2.96 0.39
N PHE A 100 7.40 -2.24 1.51
CA PHE A 100 8.51 -1.72 2.28
C PHE A 100 8.71 -2.57 3.54
N TYR A 101 9.87 -3.21 3.64
CA TYR A 101 10.29 -3.97 4.80
C TYR A 101 11.25 -3.15 5.64
N PHE A 102 10.89 -2.89 6.90
CA PHE A 102 11.69 -2.13 7.85
C PHE A 102 12.40 -3.07 8.81
N TYR A 103 13.73 -3.00 8.85
CA TYR A 103 14.55 -3.91 9.65
C TYR A 103 15.30 -3.20 10.78
N LYS A 104 15.50 -3.96 11.85
CA LYS A 104 16.40 -3.63 12.96
C LYS A 104 17.19 -4.86 13.38
N ASN A 105 18.52 -4.77 13.31
CA ASN A 105 19.47 -5.82 13.63
C ASN A 105 19.14 -7.16 12.93
N GLY A 106 18.73 -7.08 11.66
CA GLY A 106 18.32 -8.26 10.87
C GLY A 106 16.89 -8.75 11.13
N VAL A 107 16.15 -8.14 12.06
CA VAL A 107 14.75 -8.50 12.38
C VAL A 107 13.80 -7.57 11.64
N GLU A 108 12.79 -8.13 10.96
CA GLU A 108 11.69 -7.37 10.38
C GLU A 108 10.80 -6.82 11.49
N GLU A 109 10.71 -5.50 11.58
CA GLU A 109 9.93 -4.83 12.61
C GLU A 109 8.59 -4.31 12.09
N MET A 110 8.49 -4.03 10.79
CA MET A 110 7.29 -3.47 10.20
C MET A 110 7.28 -3.68 8.69
N VAL A 111 6.09 -3.90 8.14
CA VAL A 111 5.84 -3.95 6.70
C VAL A 111 4.82 -2.89 6.35
N LEU A 112 5.09 -2.13 5.30
CA LEU A 112 4.13 -1.22 4.67
C LEU A 112 3.93 -1.70 3.23
N ILE A 113 2.69 -2.00 2.86
CA ILE A 113 2.29 -2.26 1.48
C ILE A 113 1.62 -0.99 0.97
N PHE A 114 2.05 -0.48 -0.19
CA PHE A 114 1.47 0.72 -0.79
C PHE A 114 1.15 0.48 -2.26
N THR A 115 -0.09 0.78 -2.65
CA THR A 115 -0.56 0.70 -4.02
C THR A 115 -0.70 2.10 -4.58
N PHE A 116 0.10 2.44 -5.59
CA PHE A 116 0.12 3.79 -6.13
C PHE A 116 -1.21 4.19 -6.80
N SER A 117 -1.81 3.29 -7.59
CA SER A 117 -3.03 3.54 -8.38
C SER A 117 -4.23 3.88 -7.49
N THR A 118 -4.45 3.08 -6.44
CA THR A 118 -5.59 3.24 -5.52
C THR A 118 -5.26 4.15 -4.34
N LYS A 119 -3.98 4.53 -4.19
CA LYS A 119 -3.40 5.21 -3.02
C LYS A 119 -3.59 4.40 -1.73
N GLY A 120 -3.94 3.13 -1.86
CA GLY A 120 -4.19 2.22 -0.76
C GLY A 120 -2.91 1.86 -0.05
N LEU A 121 -3.01 1.62 1.26
CA LEU A 121 -1.90 1.06 2.02
C LEU A 121 -2.39 0.16 3.14
N SER A 122 -1.55 -0.80 3.47
CA SER A 122 -1.67 -1.66 4.64
C SER A 122 -0.38 -1.65 5.44
N ILE A 123 -0.49 -1.69 6.77
CA ILE A 123 0.65 -1.75 7.67
C ILE A 123 0.52 -2.97 8.57
N TYR A 124 1.62 -3.70 8.68
CA TYR A 124 1.78 -4.84 9.55
C TYR A 124 3.00 -4.63 10.44
N ARG A 125 2.96 -5.21 11.64
CA ARG A 125 4.13 -5.34 12.51
C ARG A 125 4.27 -6.80 12.85
N LYS A 126 5.31 -7.43 12.32
CA LYS A 126 5.42 -8.89 12.33
C LYS A 126 4.13 -9.47 11.72
N GLU A 127 3.50 -10.40 12.41
CA GLU A 127 2.25 -11.04 11.95
C GLU A 127 0.99 -10.22 12.28
N GLU A 128 1.13 -9.07 12.96
CA GLU A 128 -0.02 -8.30 13.39
C GLU A 128 -0.44 -7.22 12.39
N PHE A 129 -1.70 -7.27 11.96
CA PHE A 129 -2.32 -6.24 11.13
C PHE A 129 -2.64 -4.97 11.94
N ILE A 130 -2.05 -3.84 11.55
CA ILE A 130 -2.16 -2.54 12.23
C ILE A 130 -3.22 -1.65 11.59
N PHE A 131 -3.25 -1.60 10.26
CA PHE A 131 -4.07 -0.63 9.54
C PHE A 131 -4.24 -1.02 8.06
N ALA A 132 -5.42 -0.76 7.50
CA ALA A 132 -5.63 -0.60 6.07
C ALA A 132 -6.42 0.69 5.81
N GLY A 133 -5.99 1.45 4.82
CA GLY A 133 -6.66 2.68 4.43
C GLY A 133 -6.00 3.33 3.23
N LYS A 134 -6.15 4.64 3.07
CA LYS A 134 -5.46 5.40 2.01
C LYS A 134 -4.38 6.32 2.54
N ALA A 135 -3.30 6.46 1.77
CA ALA A 135 -2.28 7.46 2.01
C ALA A 135 -2.83 8.87 1.73
N THR A 136 -2.59 9.82 2.63
CA THR A 136 -2.80 11.23 2.29
C THR A 136 -1.78 11.69 1.25
N LEU A 137 -2.04 12.81 0.58
CA LEU A 137 -1.10 13.42 -0.36
C LEU A 137 0.26 13.71 0.31
N PHE A 138 0.25 14.04 1.60
CA PHE A 138 1.47 14.19 2.39
C PHE A 138 2.29 12.90 2.40
N LEU A 139 1.68 11.76 2.71
CA LEU A 139 2.37 10.48 2.77
C LEU A 139 2.79 9.99 1.38
N GLN A 140 1.94 10.12 0.36
CA GLN A 140 2.28 9.83 -1.04
C GLN A 140 3.56 10.56 -1.46
N ARG A 141 3.69 11.84 -1.11
CA ARG A 141 4.90 12.67 -1.33
C ARG A 141 6.15 12.16 -0.65
N LYS A 142 6.02 11.47 0.48
CA LYS A 142 7.16 10.87 1.18
C LYS A 142 7.57 9.55 0.53
N ILE A 143 6.59 8.73 0.17
CA ILE A 143 6.79 7.46 -0.51
C ILE A 143 7.46 7.68 -1.87
N GLY A 144 6.96 8.58 -2.72
CA GLY A 144 7.59 8.85 -4.02
C GLY A 144 9.03 9.35 -3.90
N LYS A 145 9.36 10.17 -2.90
CA LYS A 145 10.74 10.61 -2.63
C LYS A 145 11.68 9.45 -2.26
N VAL A 146 11.16 8.43 -1.58
CA VAL A 146 11.90 7.22 -1.25
C VAL A 146 12.17 6.41 -2.51
N LEU A 147 11.15 6.20 -3.34
CA LEU A 147 11.23 5.39 -4.56
C LEU A 147 11.93 6.12 -5.73
N GLY A 148 12.14 7.42 -5.63
CA GLY A 148 12.71 8.23 -6.71
C GLY A 148 11.66 8.66 -7.76
N TYR A 149 10.37 8.53 -7.46
CA TYR A 149 9.29 8.99 -8.32
C TYR A 149 9.09 10.51 -8.24
N ASP A 150 8.88 11.13 -9.40
CA ASP A 150 8.33 12.48 -9.48
C ASP A 150 6.80 12.43 -9.50
N ILE A 151 6.20 12.73 -8.35
CA ILE A 151 4.75 12.71 -8.16
C ILE A 151 4.03 13.72 -9.05
N LYS A 152 4.68 14.82 -9.43
CA LYS A 152 4.08 15.78 -10.38
C LYS A 152 3.93 15.19 -11.77
N LYS A 153 4.81 14.24 -12.16
CA LYS A 153 4.74 13.55 -13.44
C LYS A 153 3.60 12.53 -13.44
N ILE A 154 3.33 11.87 -12.31
CA ILE A 154 2.28 10.85 -12.21
C ILE A 154 0.88 11.46 -11.98
N GLU A 155 0.76 12.57 -11.24
CA GLU A 155 -0.51 13.31 -11.13
C GLU A 155 -1.03 13.81 -12.49
N ARG A 156 -0.14 14.03 -13.47
CA ARG A 156 -0.50 14.39 -14.85
C ARG A 156 -0.93 13.20 -15.71
N LEU A 157 -0.56 11.97 -15.35
CA LEU A 157 -0.92 10.75 -16.07
C LEU A 157 -2.27 10.17 -15.61
N ASN A 158 -2.73 10.56 -14.43
CA ASN A 158 -4.02 10.14 -13.86
C ASN A 158 -5.14 11.20 -14.04
N LYS A 159 -4.93 12.17 -14.93
CA LYS A 159 -5.91 13.19 -15.35
C LYS A 159 -6.31 12.91 -16.79
#